data_AF-A0A8T4R078-F1
#
_entry.id   AF-A0A8T4R078-F1
#
_cell.length_a   1.000
_cell.length_b   1.000
_cell.length_c   1.000
_cell.angle_alpha   90.00
_cell.angle_beta   90.00
_cell.angle_gamma   90.00
#
_symmetry.space_group_name_H-M   'P 1'
#
loop_
_entity.id
_entity.type
_entity.pdbx_description
1 polymer ?
#
loop_
_entity_poly.entity_id
_entity_poly.type
_entity_poly.pdbx_seq_one_letter_code
_entity_poly.pdbx_strand_id
1 'polypeptide(L)'
;MSGRQRGWIAAVFIALLLAVTAQAPPPSPHGVSGFVYHTESELDQVPAGTPFLVRDIDNNDQIAGTTGAGPFPGRYSVSIGGTDGDNATTTAWNVSSFGRRHFVLQGDMDNQNVYLNQSRPSEMNVTILLPGNHHRVNYSEYFNVSVRIQNIGNELGTSCQAVIMLNNTPALAVALAVGETATHSLGSIGIQAVAFTNFTVNGSRIGNGNITVNSSCSSDVEYFDNTYVDAILNITVEDLIPPNINATPLNGTVEAANNTLFFRYNVSDHSEIQNCSLFINDAFKQSNSTAVKRGPEYNFSVFLLNANYTWYIQCYDILNNSNISGNFSLDVAVPPDFLVQTKDIAIQQSPLIENILLQLNVTIYNTGGADGNATLQFFDGNPDVNGTQIGANQSINISHHSNLSLSTYWSALPGPHELYVVVDPPIATGGNVPEVNENNNVASRNITLVGWQVYFGNVSGVIVLDPISNLSFGRWSAEASNLFVAESGRDIQWTSLEVFGRRTDGGNGANDFDELDGRLNMSAFNDSVNLSYTSGGAIEALKNFTVFWQFKQNVPVINSTNSSAFRTGILWDSSDSSPEFDGSQDVVFVTAVNENVPGRYGSYDFEIQVPVLLRRYLPSGANTLSFYIEMV
;
A
#
# COMPACT_ATOMS: atom_id res chain seq x y z
N MET A 1 -27.01 34.98 72.24
CA MET A 1 -27.09 36.42 72.57
C MET A 1 -27.73 37.13 71.38
N SER A 2 -29.07 37.30 71.41
CA SER A 2 -29.81 38.57 71.57
C SER A 2 -29.83 39.44 70.29
N GLY A 3 -30.95 39.78 69.65
CA GLY A 3 -32.37 39.52 69.95
C GLY A 3 -33.30 40.19 68.91
N ARG A 4 -34.57 39.74 68.93
CA ARG A 4 -35.89 40.38 68.61
C ARG A 4 -36.00 41.33 67.40
N GLN A 5 -36.97 41.17 66.49
CA GLN A 5 -38.43 41.38 66.66
C GLN A 5 -39.22 40.52 65.62
N ARG A 6 -40.18 39.62 65.94
CA ARG A 6 -41.66 39.78 66.16
C ARG A 6 -42.30 40.93 65.37
N GLY A 7 -43.34 40.83 64.54
CA GLY A 7 -44.32 39.83 64.09
C GLY A 7 -44.99 40.43 62.83
N TRP A 8 -45.82 39.77 62.01
CA TRP A 8 -47.11 39.17 62.34
C TRP A 8 -47.49 38.11 61.30
N ILE A 9 -47.98 36.98 61.79
CA ILE A 9 -48.72 35.95 61.06
C ILE A 9 -50.20 36.26 61.25
N ALA A 10 -50.98 36.31 60.17
CA ALA A 10 -52.42 36.17 60.22
C ALA A 10 -52.81 34.99 59.33
N ALA A 11 -53.35 33.95 59.98
CA ALA A 11 -53.79 32.71 59.38
C ALA A 11 -55.06 32.93 58.55
N VAL A 12 -55.03 32.54 57.28
CA VAL A 12 -56.22 32.45 56.42
C VAL A 12 -56.78 31.03 56.57
N PHE A 13 -57.92 30.94 57.25
CA PHE A 13 -58.74 29.73 57.32
C PHE A 13 -59.53 29.58 56.00
N ILE A 14 -59.40 28.40 55.41
CA ILE A 14 -60.06 27.95 54.20
C ILE A 14 -61.56 27.80 54.48
N ALA A 15 -62.37 28.65 53.83
CA ALA A 15 -63.80 28.42 53.66
C ALA A 15 -64.01 27.86 52.24
N LEU A 16 -64.34 26.57 52.19
CA LEU A 16 -64.66 25.81 50.99
C LEU A 16 -66.01 26.31 50.44
N LEU A 17 -65.97 27.36 49.61
CA LEU A 17 -67.12 27.77 48.82
C LEU A 17 -67.22 26.84 47.61
N LEU A 18 -68.21 25.94 47.63
CA LEU A 18 -68.69 25.22 46.46
C LEU A 18 -69.21 26.24 45.44
N ALA A 19 -68.33 26.75 44.58
CA ALA A 19 -68.74 27.33 43.32
C ALA A 19 -69.26 26.17 42.47
N VAL A 20 -70.58 26.00 42.47
CA VAL A 20 -71.26 25.36 41.34
C VAL A 20 -70.93 26.25 40.14
N THR A 21 -69.86 25.91 39.42
CA THR A 21 -69.71 26.38 38.05
C THR A 21 -70.88 25.76 37.32
N ALA A 22 -71.91 26.56 37.02
CA ALA A 22 -72.89 26.20 36.03
C ALA A 22 -72.11 25.85 34.76
N GLN A 23 -71.92 24.55 34.52
CA GLN A 23 -71.44 24.07 33.24
C GLN A 23 -72.53 24.51 32.26
N ALA A 24 -72.20 25.46 31.39
CA ALA A 24 -73.10 25.85 30.30
C ALA A 24 -73.57 24.55 29.61
N PRO A 25 -74.88 24.42 29.33
CA PRO A 25 -75.37 23.24 28.63
C PRO A 25 -74.52 23.01 27.37
N PRO A 26 -74.20 21.74 27.01
CA PRO A 26 -73.49 21.47 25.76
C PRO A 26 -74.24 22.11 24.59
N PRO A 27 -73.54 22.67 23.58
CA PRO A 27 -74.18 23.39 22.47
C PRO A 27 -75.26 22.50 21.85
N SER A 28 -76.50 22.97 21.90
CA SER A 28 -77.63 22.30 21.28
C SER A 28 -77.59 22.61 19.78
N PRO A 29 -77.88 21.66 18.88
CA PRO A 29 -78.01 21.99 17.46
C PRO A 29 -79.19 22.94 17.24
N HIS A 30 -78.96 24.01 16.47
CA HIS A 30 -79.98 24.96 16.03
C HIS A 30 -80.26 24.75 14.54
N GLY A 31 -81.52 24.48 14.19
CA GLY A 31 -81.96 24.50 12.80
C GLY A 31 -81.95 25.93 12.25
N VAL A 32 -81.22 26.17 11.16
CA VAL A 32 -81.20 27.45 10.45
C VAL A 32 -81.68 27.22 9.04
N SER A 33 -82.78 27.86 8.66
CA SER A 33 -83.35 27.77 7.32
C SER A 33 -83.75 29.13 6.74
N GLY A 34 -83.66 29.23 5.41
CA GLY A 34 -83.95 30.44 4.69
C GLY A 34 -83.87 30.25 3.17
N PHE A 35 -84.06 31.34 2.45
CA PHE A 35 -83.94 31.40 1.00
C PHE A 35 -82.82 32.37 0.60
N VAL A 36 -82.10 32.01 -0.46
CA VAL A 36 -81.16 32.90 -1.13
C VAL A 36 -81.84 33.49 -2.36
N TYR A 37 -81.81 34.82 -2.46
CA TYR A 37 -82.44 35.58 -3.54
C TYR A 37 -81.41 36.43 -4.29
N HIS A 38 -81.70 36.74 -5.56
CA HIS A 38 -80.87 37.65 -6.36
C HIS A 38 -80.96 39.10 -5.86
N THR A 39 -82.17 39.58 -5.56
CA THR A 39 -82.42 40.95 -5.11
C THR A 39 -83.51 40.99 -4.04
N GLU A 40 -83.54 42.06 -3.24
CA GLU A 40 -84.54 42.25 -2.17
C GLU A 40 -85.96 42.55 -2.71
N SER A 41 -86.07 43.00 -3.96
CA SER A 41 -87.31 43.56 -4.51
C SER A 41 -88.24 42.56 -5.19
N GLU A 42 -87.76 41.38 -5.60
CA GLU A 42 -88.51 40.52 -6.54
C GLU A 42 -88.77 39.07 -6.07
N LEU A 43 -88.36 38.68 -4.86
CA LEU A 43 -88.46 37.27 -4.36
C LEU A 43 -87.90 36.23 -5.37
N ASP A 44 -86.99 36.66 -6.24
CA ASP A 44 -86.39 35.84 -7.28
C ASP A 44 -85.29 34.95 -6.69
N GLN A 45 -85.58 33.66 -6.58
CA GLN A 45 -84.71 32.68 -5.94
C GLN A 45 -83.51 32.36 -6.84
N VAL A 46 -82.34 32.26 -6.24
CA VAL A 46 -81.15 31.76 -6.95
C VAL A 46 -81.37 30.31 -7.41
N PRO A 47 -80.67 29.85 -8.46
CA PRO A 47 -80.71 28.46 -8.90
C PRO A 47 -80.29 27.48 -7.78
N ALA A 48 -80.81 26.25 -7.85
CA ALA A 48 -80.31 25.15 -7.02
C ALA A 48 -78.82 24.93 -7.29
N GLY A 49 -78.05 24.60 -6.25
CA GLY A 49 -76.60 24.47 -6.33
C GLY A 49 -75.82 25.73 -5.97
N THR A 50 -76.48 26.84 -5.59
CA THR A 50 -75.78 28.06 -5.17
C THR A 50 -75.11 27.83 -3.81
N PRO A 51 -73.78 28.06 -3.66
CA PRO A 51 -73.09 27.79 -2.41
C PRO A 51 -73.49 28.76 -1.29
N PHE A 52 -73.55 28.23 -0.08
CA PHE A 52 -73.71 29.01 1.15
C PHE A 52 -72.86 28.45 2.29
N LEU A 53 -72.59 29.30 3.29
CA LEU A 53 -71.87 29.00 4.51
C LEU A 53 -72.63 29.60 5.69
N VAL A 54 -73.13 28.76 6.60
CA VAL A 54 -73.59 29.18 7.92
C VAL A 54 -72.42 29.08 8.88
N ARG A 55 -72.08 30.15 9.58
CA ARG A 55 -70.99 30.19 10.55
C ARG A 55 -71.46 30.82 11.85
N ASP A 56 -71.23 30.13 12.95
CA ASP A 56 -71.25 30.69 14.29
C ASP A 56 -69.92 31.42 14.52
N ILE A 57 -70.01 32.72 14.81
CA ILE A 57 -68.82 33.58 14.92
C ILE A 57 -68.16 33.45 16.30
N ASP A 58 -68.92 33.05 17.33
CA ASP A 58 -68.45 33.04 18.71
C ASP A 58 -67.69 31.73 19.04
N ASN A 59 -68.02 30.62 18.38
CA ASN A 59 -67.33 29.34 18.55
C ASN A 59 -66.64 28.82 17.26
N ASN A 60 -66.79 29.53 16.13
CA ASN A 60 -66.22 29.21 14.82
C ASN A 60 -66.71 27.87 14.22
N ASP A 61 -67.84 27.33 14.70
CA ASP A 61 -68.55 26.23 14.03
C ASP A 61 -69.09 26.72 12.68
N GLN A 62 -69.01 25.87 11.66
CA GLN A 62 -69.40 26.26 10.30
C GLN A 62 -69.93 25.09 9.49
N ILE A 63 -70.96 25.37 8.71
CA ILE A 63 -71.59 24.42 7.81
C ILE A 63 -71.70 25.05 6.43
N ALA A 64 -70.98 24.47 5.48
CA ALA A 64 -71.10 24.79 4.07
C ALA A 64 -72.12 23.87 3.40
N GLY A 65 -72.82 24.38 2.38
CA GLY A 65 -73.76 23.61 1.60
C GLY A 65 -74.11 24.29 0.28
N THR A 66 -75.09 23.74 -0.43
CA THR A 66 -75.66 24.36 -1.63
C THR A 66 -77.18 24.46 -1.51
N THR A 67 -77.76 25.50 -2.10
CA THR A 67 -79.22 25.70 -2.12
C THR A 67 -79.93 24.63 -2.94
N GLY A 68 -81.24 24.47 -2.75
CA GLY A 68 -82.06 23.47 -3.45
C GLY A 68 -82.78 22.50 -2.51
N ALA A 69 -83.00 22.90 -1.26
CA ALA A 69 -83.67 22.05 -0.28
C ALA A 69 -85.18 21.89 -0.62
N GLY A 70 -85.55 20.69 -1.07
CA GLY A 70 -86.94 20.36 -1.44
C GLY A 70 -87.31 20.88 -2.84
N PRO A 71 -88.56 21.34 -3.08
CA PRO A 71 -88.99 21.82 -4.40
C PRO A 71 -88.49 23.24 -4.74
N PHE A 72 -87.71 23.87 -3.86
CA PHE A 72 -87.35 25.28 -3.95
C PHE A 72 -85.86 25.47 -4.30
N PRO A 73 -85.53 26.13 -5.43
CA PRO A 73 -84.14 26.23 -5.90
C PRO A 73 -83.24 27.07 -4.99
N GLY A 74 -83.76 28.12 -4.36
CA GLY A 74 -82.98 29.02 -3.49
C GLY A 74 -82.97 28.63 -2.01
N ARG A 75 -83.70 27.58 -1.61
CA ARG A 75 -83.85 27.24 -0.18
C ARG A 75 -82.62 26.53 0.36
N TYR A 76 -82.20 26.90 1.56
CA TYR A 76 -81.22 26.18 2.36
C TYR A 76 -81.78 25.85 3.75
N SER A 77 -81.29 24.78 4.36
CA SER A 77 -81.68 24.35 5.70
C SER A 77 -80.57 23.48 6.28
N VAL A 78 -79.98 23.89 7.39
CA VAL A 78 -78.88 23.18 8.07
C VAL A 78 -79.08 23.20 9.58
N SER A 79 -78.37 22.34 10.31
CA SER A 79 -78.34 22.34 11.77
C SER A 79 -76.93 22.67 12.25
N ILE A 80 -76.70 23.86 12.79
CA ILE A 80 -75.40 24.33 13.29
C ILE A 80 -75.30 24.17 14.80
N GLY A 81 -74.11 23.88 15.33
CA GLY A 81 -73.89 23.81 16.78
C GLY A 81 -73.65 25.19 17.36
N GLY A 82 -74.39 25.56 18.40
CA GLY A 82 -74.18 26.82 19.11
C GLY A 82 -75.03 26.93 20.38
N THR A 83 -74.94 28.07 21.04
CA THR A 83 -75.77 28.44 22.20
C THR A 83 -76.72 29.57 21.81
N ASP A 84 -77.93 29.58 22.40
CA ASP A 84 -78.83 30.73 22.28
C ASP A 84 -78.10 32.01 22.73
N GLY A 85 -78.08 33.02 21.85
CA GLY A 85 -77.35 34.27 22.05
C GLY A 85 -76.07 34.41 21.25
N ASP A 86 -75.56 33.33 20.64
CA ASP A 86 -74.36 33.37 19.78
C ASP A 86 -74.64 34.13 18.48
N ASN A 87 -73.69 34.93 18.02
CA ASN A 87 -73.76 35.65 16.75
C ASN A 87 -73.44 34.70 15.60
N ALA A 88 -74.36 34.57 14.65
CA ALA A 88 -74.19 33.73 13.49
C ALA A 88 -74.36 34.51 12.19
N THR A 89 -73.78 33.96 11.13
CA THR A 89 -73.92 34.48 9.77
C THR A 89 -74.30 33.39 8.80
N THR A 90 -75.10 33.75 7.80
CA THR A 90 -75.25 32.96 6.58
C THR A 90 -74.74 33.79 5.42
N THR A 91 -73.68 33.31 4.79
CA THR A 91 -73.10 33.91 3.59
C THR A 91 -73.46 33.03 2.40
N ALA A 92 -73.95 33.62 1.31
CA ALA A 92 -74.17 32.91 0.04
C ALA A 92 -73.52 33.69 -1.09
N TRP A 93 -73.01 33.00 -2.10
CA TRP A 93 -72.29 33.63 -3.20
C TRP A 93 -72.55 32.91 -4.52
N ASN A 94 -72.36 33.63 -5.62
CA ASN A 94 -72.29 33.06 -6.95
C ASN A 94 -71.02 33.58 -7.66
N VAL A 95 -70.98 33.49 -8.99
CA VAL A 95 -69.82 33.96 -9.78
C VAL A 95 -69.62 35.47 -9.74
N SER A 96 -70.68 36.27 -9.56
CA SER A 96 -70.64 37.74 -9.67
C SER A 96 -70.85 38.48 -8.35
N SER A 97 -71.52 37.85 -7.40
CA SER A 97 -72.16 38.54 -6.28
C SER A 97 -72.17 37.65 -5.04
N PHE A 98 -72.16 38.29 -3.87
CA PHE A 98 -72.35 37.61 -2.59
C PHE A 98 -73.34 38.38 -1.71
N GLY A 99 -73.83 37.70 -0.69
CA GLY A 99 -74.71 38.25 0.31
C GLY A 99 -74.39 37.67 1.67
N ARG A 100 -74.59 38.46 2.73
CA ARG A 100 -74.41 38.00 4.11
C ARG A 100 -75.58 38.44 4.97
N ARG A 101 -76.17 37.48 5.66
CA ARG A 101 -77.17 37.70 6.70
C ARG A 101 -76.53 37.52 8.06
N HIS A 102 -76.63 38.52 8.93
CA HIS A 102 -76.27 38.43 10.35
C HIS A 102 -77.53 38.19 11.18
N PHE A 103 -77.44 37.29 12.16
CA PHE A 103 -78.50 36.98 13.10
C PHE A 103 -77.91 36.43 14.41
N VAL A 104 -78.75 36.27 15.42
CA VAL A 104 -78.38 35.70 16.72
C VAL A 104 -79.07 34.35 16.83
N LEU A 105 -78.36 33.29 17.22
CA LEU A 105 -78.93 31.96 17.42
C LEU A 105 -80.00 32.01 18.52
N GLN A 106 -81.22 31.57 18.20
CA GLN A 106 -82.32 31.48 19.16
C GLN A 106 -83.29 30.36 18.76
N GLY A 107 -83.09 29.16 19.31
CA GLY A 107 -83.81 27.95 18.90
C GLY A 107 -83.74 27.65 17.40
N ASP A 108 -84.68 26.86 16.88
CA ASP A 108 -84.80 26.66 15.43
C ASP A 108 -85.31 27.96 14.77
N MET A 109 -84.56 28.45 13.79
CA MET A 109 -84.80 29.70 13.10
C MET A 109 -85.11 29.46 11.62
N ASP A 110 -86.23 30.01 11.18
CA ASP A 110 -86.60 30.12 9.78
C ASP A 110 -86.45 31.57 9.29
N ASN A 111 -86.61 31.76 7.97
CA ASN A 111 -86.57 33.06 7.29
C ASN A 111 -85.23 33.82 7.42
N GLN A 112 -84.12 33.11 7.57
CA GLN A 112 -82.78 33.69 7.51
C GLN A 112 -82.38 33.94 6.05
N ASN A 113 -83.10 34.83 5.36
CA ASN A 113 -82.91 35.03 3.93
C ASN A 113 -81.62 35.80 3.63
N VAL A 114 -80.91 35.38 2.59
CA VAL A 114 -79.69 36.04 2.08
C VAL A 114 -79.98 36.63 0.71
N TYR A 115 -79.54 37.86 0.48
CA TYR A 115 -79.68 38.55 -0.81
C TYR A 115 -78.31 38.80 -1.40
N LEU A 116 -78.09 38.41 -2.66
CA LEU A 116 -76.81 38.62 -3.37
C LEU A 116 -76.61 40.08 -3.79
N ASN A 117 -76.52 40.97 -2.81
CA ASN A 117 -76.55 42.43 -2.99
C ASN A 117 -75.16 43.09 -3.00
N GLN A 118 -74.09 42.33 -2.79
CA GLN A 118 -72.71 42.82 -2.84
C GLN A 118 -71.97 42.22 -4.03
N SER A 119 -71.05 42.99 -4.60
CA SER A 119 -70.15 42.51 -5.66
C SER A 119 -69.12 41.55 -5.07
N ARG A 120 -68.86 40.43 -5.76
CA ARG A 120 -67.88 39.45 -5.28
C ARG A 120 -66.46 40.04 -5.43
N PRO A 121 -65.70 40.21 -4.33
CA PRO A 121 -64.32 40.73 -4.39
C PRO A 121 -63.43 39.79 -5.20
N SER A 122 -62.22 40.25 -5.53
CA SER A 122 -61.25 39.39 -6.22
C SER A 122 -60.92 38.16 -5.37
N GLU A 123 -60.81 37.02 -6.03
CA GLU A 123 -60.38 35.77 -5.43
C GLU A 123 -59.58 35.00 -6.49
N MET A 124 -58.38 34.55 -6.13
CA MET A 124 -57.51 33.83 -7.04
C MET A 124 -57.77 32.33 -6.94
N ASN A 125 -57.85 31.68 -8.10
CA ASN A 125 -57.80 30.24 -8.23
C ASN A 125 -56.42 29.85 -8.78
N VAL A 126 -55.61 29.23 -7.92
CA VAL A 126 -54.25 28.79 -8.20
C VAL A 126 -54.28 27.33 -8.63
N THR A 127 -53.62 27.00 -9.72
CA THR A 127 -53.43 25.63 -10.19
C THR A 127 -52.01 25.44 -10.67
N ILE A 128 -51.27 24.51 -10.07
CA ILE A 128 -49.96 24.10 -10.53
C ILE A 128 -50.16 23.13 -11.70
N LEU A 129 -49.69 23.52 -12.87
CA LEU A 129 -49.80 22.73 -14.09
C LEU A 129 -48.75 21.63 -14.14
N LEU A 130 -47.51 21.96 -13.76
CA LEU A 130 -46.36 21.07 -13.74
C LEU A 130 -45.36 21.53 -12.67
N PRO A 131 -44.60 20.61 -12.05
CA PRO A 131 -44.77 19.17 -12.11
C PRO A 131 -45.98 18.69 -11.28
N GLY A 132 -46.39 17.44 -11.46
CA GLY A 132 -47.43 16.81 -10.64
C GLY A 132 -46.88 16.19 -9.35
N ASN A 133 -47.77 15.61 -8.54
CA ASN A 133 -47.38 14.84 -7.34
C ASN A 133 -46.43 13.69 -7.68
N HIS A 134 -45.53 13.34 -6.75
CA HIS A 134 -44.54 12.26 -6.91
C HIS A 134 -43.50 12.49 -8.02
N HIS A 135 -43.24 13.75 -8.38
CA HIS A 135 -42.22 14.08 -9.35
C HIS A 135 -40.82 13.68 -8.87
N ARG A 136 -40.00 13.16 -9.77
CA ARG A 136 -38.61 12.77 -9.50
C ARG A 136 -37.67 13.70 -10.25
N VAL A 137 -36.65 14.17 -9.55
CA VAL A 137 -35.68 15.14 -10.08
C VAL A 137 -34.29 14.67 -9.71
N ASN A 138 -33.34 14.76 -10.64
CA ASN A 138 -31.97 14.44 -10.33
C ASN A 138 -31.34 15.51 -9.42
N TYR A 139 -30.40 15.12 -8.57
CA TYR A 139 -29.63 16.07 -7.78
C TYR A 139 -28.94 17.10 -8.68
N SER A 140 -29.00 18.38 -8.29
CA SER A 140 -28.53 19.53 -9.07
C SER A 140 -29.26 19.82 -10.38
N GLU A 141 -30.33 19.09 -10.72
CA GLU A 141 -31.17 19.38 -11.87
C GLU A 141 -32.15 20.51 -11.56
N TYR A 142 -32.40 21.36 -12.57
CA TYR A 142 -33.37 22.45 -12.50
C TYR A 142 -34.68 22.05 -13.15
N PHE A 143 -35.80 22.46 -12.56
CA PHE A 143 -37.13 22.28 -13.13
C PHE A 143 -38.02 23.50 -12.84
N ASN A 144 -39.06 23.67 -13.65
CA ASN A 144 -40.00 24.78 -13.52
C ASN A 144 -41.29 24.33 -12.84
N VAL A 145 -41.74 25.10 -11.86
CA VAL A 145 -43.08 25.02 -11.30
C VAL A 145 -43.97 26.01 -12.05
N SER A 146 -44.74 25.50 -13.01
CA SER A 146 -45.63 26.29 -13.86
C SER A 146 -47.00 26.44 -13.23
N VAL A 147 -47.42 27.68 -12.98
CA VAL A 147 -48.61 28.01 -12.22
C VAL A 147 -49.57 28.84 -13.06
N ARG A 148 -50.84 28.42 -13.08
CA ARG A 148 -51.97 29.15 -13.65
C ARG A 148 -52.75 29.82 -12.51
N ILE A 149 -53.02 31.11 -12.64
CA ILE A 149 -53.73 31.90 -11.63
C ILE A 149 -54.89 32.61 -12.30
N GLN A 150 -56.12 32.27 -11.94
CA GLN A 150 -57.33 32.87 -12.51
C GLN A 150 -58.06 33.71 -11.47
N ASN A 151 -58.43 34.94 -11.82
CA ASN A 151 -59.35 35.71 -10.99
C ASN A 151 -60.78 35.18 -11.19
N ILE A 152 -61.30 34.50 -10.18
CA ILE A 152 -62.68 33.95 -10.17
C ILE A 152 -63.68 34.90 -9.51
N GLY A 153 -63.19 35.98 -8.89
CA GLY A 153 -64.00 37.07 -8.39
C GLY A 153 -64.57 37.96 -9.49
N ASN A 154 -65.44 38.89 -9.10
CA ASN A 154 -66.12 39.82 -10.02
C ASN A 154 -65.60 41.27 -9.89
N GLU A 155 -64.46 41.43 -9.25
CA GLU A 155 -63.75 42.70 -9.15
C GLU A 155 -62.32 42.55 -9.69
N LEU A 156 -61.72 43.68 -10.04
CA LEU A 156 -60.34 43.72 -10.53
C LEU A 156 -59.39 43.28 -9.41
N GLY A 157 -58.64 42.21 -9.63
CA GLY A 157 -57.53 41.83 -8.76
C GLY A 157 -56.41 42.86 -8.90
N THR A 158 -56.10 43.62 -7.85
CA THR A 158 -55.06 44.66 -7.87
C THR A 158 -53.82 44.22 -7.11
N SER A 159 -52.64 44.56 -7.63
CA SER A 159 -51.34 44.22 -7.02
C SER A 159 -51.22 42.75 -6.61
N CYS A 160 -51.68 41.85 -7.48
CA CYS A 160 -51.63 40.42 -7.27
C CYS A 160 -50.19 39.91 -7.30
N GLN A 161 -49.91 38.94 -6.44
CA GLN A 161 -48.63 38.24 -6.36
C GLN A 161 -48.84 36.74 -6.20
N ALA A 162 -47.83 35.95 -6.59
CA ALA A 162 -47.73 34.53 -6.28
C ALA A 162 -46.52 34.28 -5.39
N VAL A 163 -46.66 33.49 -4.33
CA VAL A 163 -45.55 33.12 -3.44
C VAL A 163 -45.37 31.61 -3.42
N ILE A 164 -44.15 31.15 -3.67
CA ILE A 164 -43.75 29.75 -3.56
C ILE A 164 -43.13 29.48 -2.19
N MET A 165 -43.55 28.38 -1.56
CA MET A 165 -43.03 27.87 -0.30
C MET A 165 -42.54 26.44 -0.50
N LEU A 166 -41.33 26.17 0.01
CA LEU A 166 -40.67 24.85 -0.10
C LEU A 166 -40.63 24.24 1.31
N ASN A 167 -41.46 23.22 1.57
CA ASN A 167 -41.66 22.65 2.89
C ASN A 167 -41.07 21.24 2.96
N ASN A 168 -39.98 21.05 3.73
CA ASN A 168 -39.23 19.80 3.78
C ASN A 168 -38.85 19.41 5.22
N THR A 169 -38.75 18.11 5.50
CA THR A 169 -38.20 17.52 6.74
C THR A 169 -37.21 16.42 6.37
N PRO A 170 -35.94 16.40 6.82
CA PRO A 170 -35.27 17.30 7.77
C PRO A 170 -34.36 18.38 7.14
N ALA A 171 -34.30 18.51 5.81
CA ALA A 171 -33.58 19.57 5.10
C ALA A 171 -34.25 19.87 3.75
N LEU A 172 -33.97 21.02 3.15
CA LEU A 172 -34.60 21.41 1.89
C LEU A 172 -34.12 20.54 0.72
N ALA A 173 -34.88 19.50 0.34
CA ALA A 173 -34.59 18.66 -0.82
C ALA A 173 -34.63 19.47 -2.12
N VAL A 174 -35.58 20.41 -2.21
CA VAL A 174 -35.73 21.37 -3.31
C VAL A 174 -35.41 22.78 -2.81
N ALA A 175 -34.72 23.58 -3.61
CA ALA A 175 -34.47 25.00 -3.35
C ALA A 175 -34.82 25.87 -4.56
N LEU A 176 -34.94 27.19 -4.36
CA LEU A 176 -35.06 28.15 -5.46
C LEU A 176 -33.72 28.25 -6.20
N ALA A 177 -33.79 28.39 -7.53
CA ALA A 177 -32.61 28.63 -8.33
C ALA A 177 -31.91 29.94 -7.94
N VAL A 178 -30.62 30.04 -8.21
CA VAL A 178 -29.85 31.26 -7.91
C VAL A 178 -30.42 32.43 -8.72
N GLY A 179 -30.85 33.49 -8.02
CA GLY A 179 -31.48 34.66 -8.64
C GLY A 179 -33.00 34.58 -8.77
N GLU A 180 -33.61 33.43 -8.47
CA GLU A 180 -35.06 33.27 -8.41
C GLU A 180 -35.60 33.81 -7.08
N THR A 181 -36.73 34.52 -7.14
CA THR A 181 -37.40 35.06 -5.95
C THR A 181 -38.59 34.21 -5.55
N ALA A 182 -38.82 34.05 -4.25
CA ALA A 182 -39.98 33.34 -3.74
C ALA A 182 -41.32 34.02 -4.08
N THR A 183 -41.31 35.27 -4.54
CA THR A 183 -42.51 36.06 -4.83
C THR A 183 -42.46 36.66 -6.23
N HIS A 184 -43.43 36.33 -7.07
CA HIS A 184 -43.60 36.94 -8.40
C HIS A 184 -44.77 37.92 -8.37
N SER A 185 -44.51 39.17 -8.78
CA SER A 185 -45.54 40.19 -8.97
C SER A 185 -46.27 39.94 -10.29
N LEU A 186 -47.60 39.85 -10.23
CA LEU A 186 -48.49 39.60 -11.37
C LEU A 186 -49.20 40.88 -11.84
N GLY A 187 -49.12 41.96 -11.04
CA GLY A 187 -49.81 43.22 -11.34
C GLY A 187 -51.31 43.11 -11.16
N SER A 188 -52.10 43.65 -12.10
CA SER A 188 -53.56 43.58 -12.01
C SER A 188 -54.11 42.44 -12.89
N ILE A 189 -55.02 41.64 -12.35
CA ILE A 189 -55.65 40.52 -13.06
C ILE A 189 -57.14 40.83 -13.24
N GLY A 190 -57.55 41.02 -14.51
CA GLY A 190 -58.94 41.31 -14.86
C GLY A 190 -59.93 40.24 -14.43
N ILE A 191 -61.22 40.58 -14.40
CA ILE A 191 -62.30 39.65 -14.08
C ILE A 191 -62.27 38.47 -15.07
N GLN A 192 -62.29 37.23 -14.55
CA GLN A 192 -62.17 35.99 -15.33
C GLN A 192 -60.87 35.85 -16.15
N ALA A 193 -59.92 36.79 -16.00
CA ALA A 193 -58.64 36.73 -16.68
C ALA A 193 -57.68 35.76 -15.95
N VAL A 194 -56.67 35.32 -16.69
CA VAL A 194 -55.68 34.36 -16.23
C VAL A 194 -54.29 34.97 -16.35
N ALA A 195 -53.48 34.81 -15.31
CA ALA A 195 -52.05 35.06 -15.31
C ALA A 195 -51.28 33.74 -15.21
N PHE A 196 -50.07 33.72 -15.76
CA PHE A 196 -49.15 32.59 -15.67
C PHE A 196 -47.85 33.04 -15.05
N THR A 197 -47.27 32.18 -14.21
CA THR A 197 -45.94 32.38 -13.64
C THR A 197 -45.21 31.06 -13.55
N ASN A 198 -43.89 31.09 -13.67
CA ASN A 198 -43.04 29.91 -13.54
C ASN A 198 -42.00 30.19 -12.46
N PHE A 199 -41.88 29.30 -11.48
CA PHE A 199 -40.79 29.35 -10.51
C PHE A 199 -39.68 28.38 -10.91
N THR A 200 -38.44 28.85 -10.98
CA THR A 200 -37.29 27.97 -11.26
C THR A 200 -36.74 27.40 -9.96
N VAL A 201 -36.76 26.08 -9.83
CA VAL A 201 -36.30 25.37 -8.62
C VAL A 201 -35.23 24.33 -8.99
N ASN A 202 -34.41 23.93 -8.03
CA ASN A 202 -33.40 22.89 -8.21
C ASN A 202 -33.47 21.81 -7.13
N GLY A 203 -33.06 20.59 -7.50
CA GLY A 203 -32.79 19.51 -6.55
C GLY A 203 -31.55 19.83 -5.72
N SER A 204 -31.73 20.43 -4.54
CA SER A 204 -30.64 20.94 -3.71
C SER A 204 -30.05 19.90 -2.76
N ARG A 205 -30.84 18.90 -2.34
CA ARG A 205 -30.40 17.80 -1.46
C ARG A 205 -31.18 16.53 -1.76
N ILE A 206 -30.52 15.38 -1.66
CA ILE A 206 -31.17 14.07 -1.77
C ILE A 206 -32.22 13.92 -0.65
N GLY A 207 -33.44 13.54 -1.01
CA GLY A 207 -34.56 13.39 -0.09
C GLY A 207 -35.90 13.79 -0.70
N ASN A 208 -36.90 14.00 0.16
CA ASN A 208 -38.27 14.25 -0.25
C ASN A 208 -38.72 15.65 0.16
N GLY A 209 -39.58 16.26 -0.66
CA GLY A 209 -40.07 17.60 -0.41
C GLY A 209 -41.42 17.94 -1.00
N ASN A 210 -42.05 18.99 -0.47
CA ASN A 210 -43.33 19.49 -0.96
C ASN A 210 -43.18 20.95 -1.42
N ILE A 211 -43.95 21.32 -2.44
CA ILE A 211 -44.02 22.70 -2.96
C ILE A 211 -45.44 23.19 -2.75
N THR A 212 -45.60 24.39 -2.21
CA THR A 212 -46.89 25.05 -2.10
C THR A 212 -46.80 26.41 -2.77
N VAL A 213 -47.76 26.75 -3.62
CA VAL A 213 -47.87 28.07 -4.23
C VAL A 213 -49.17 28.69 -3.77
N ASN A 214 -49.10 29.88 -3.20
CA ASN A 214 -50.29 30.70 -2.92
C ASN A 214 -50.31 31.96 -3.80
N SER A 215 -51.47 32.57 -3.93
CA SER A 215 -51.63 33.87 -4.56
C SER A 215 -52.48 34.79 -3.69
N SER A 216 -52.17 36.07 -3.70
CA SER A 216 -52.88 37.10 -2.95
C SER A 216 -52.87 38.41 -3.74
N CYS A 217 -53.95 39.18 -3.70
CA CYS A 217 -54.06 40.52 -4.24
C CYS A 217 -54.41 41.51 -3.12
N SER A 218 -54.07 42.80 -3.30
CA SER A 218 -54.45 43.84 -2.32
C SER A 218 -55.95 44.13 -2.28
N SER A 219 -56.69 43.72 -3.32
CA SER A 219 -58.15 43.78 -3.41
C SER A 219 -58.84 42.54 -2.84
N ASP A 220 -58.09 41.53 -2.39
CA ASP A 220 -58.70 40.35 -1.76
C ASP A 220 -59.21 40.76 -0.39
N VAL A 221 -60.53 40.82 -0.26
CA VAL A 221 -61.22 41.14 1.01
C VAL A 221 -61.64 39.86 1.71
N GLU A 222 -62.10 38.87 0.96
CA GLU A 222 -62.62 37.60 1.47
C GLU A 222 -62.45 36.47 0.44
N TYR A 223 -62.10 35.28 0.91
CA TYR A 223 -61.95 34.08 0.10
C TYR A 223 -63.15 33.16 0.31
N PHE A 224 -63.98 32.99 -0.71
CA PHE A 224 -65.20 32.19 -0.63
C PHE A 224 -64.93 30.72 -0.96
N ASP A 225 -64.16 30.47 -2.01
CA ASP A 225 -63.86 29.12 -2.50
C ASP A 225 -62.52 28.59 -1.95
N ASN A 226 -61.68 29.45 -1.33
CA ASN A 226 -60.38 29.11 -0.75
C ASN A 226 -59.41 28.48 -1.77
N THR A 227 -59.54 28.83 -3.04
CA THR A 227 -58.73 28.30 -4.15
C THR A 227 -57.41 29.04 -4.34
N TYR A 228 -57.03 29.91 -3.41
CA TYR A 228 -55.86 30.78 -3.52
C TYR A 228 -54.53 30.05 -3.30
N VAL A 229 -54.55 28.73 -3.10
CA VAL A 229 -53.37 27.90 -2.83
C VAL A 229 -53.48 26.54 -3.52
N ASP A 230 -52.35 26.05 -4.02
CA ASP A 230 -52.20 24.68 -4.54
C ASP A 230 -50.84 24.11 -4.12
N ALA A 231 -50.70 22.78 -4.09
CA ALA A 231 -49.50 22.11 -3.61
C ALA A 231 -49.14 20.84 -4.39
N ILE A 232 -47.84 20.65 -4.59
CA ILE A 232 -47.23 19.40 -5.07
C ILE A 232 -46.70 18.64 -3.86
N LEU A 233 -47.10 17.38 -3.75
CA LEU A 233 -46.66 16.48 -2.68
C LEU A 233 -45.62 15.48 -3.20
N ASN A 234 -44.64 15.20 -2.33
CA ASN A 234 -43.68 14.12 -2.45
C ASN A 234 -42.76 14.20 -3.68
N ILE A 235 -42.16 15.38 -3.92
CA ILE A 235 -41.06 15.52 -4.87
C ILE A 235 -39.85 14.77 -4.32
N THR A 236 -39.33 13.82 -5.09
CA THR A 236 -38.16 13.02 -4.73
C THR A 236 -36.94 13.54 -5.48
N VAL A 237 -35.91 13.94 -4.75
CA VAL A 237 -34.59 14.28 -5.29
C VAL A 237 -33.67 13.10 -5.03
N GLU A 238 -33.20 12.47 -6.11
CA GLU A 238 -32.32 11.32 -6.08
C GLU A 238 -31.11 11.55 -7.00
N ASP A 239 -30.02 10.83 -6.79
CA ASP A 239 -28.88 10.87 -7.70
C ASP A 239 -29.02 9.77 -8.75
N LEU A 240 -29.02 10.17 -10.02
CA LEU A 240 -29.16 9.29 -11.19
C LEU A 240 -27.88 9.25 -12.04
N ILE A 241 -26.84 9.97 -11.63
CA ILE A 241 -25.59 10.08 -12.39
C ILE A 241 -24.62 9.02 -11.86
N PRO A 242 -24.09 8.13 -12.72
CA PRO A 242 -23.08 7.18 -12.30
C PRO A 242 -21.75 7.83 -11.87
N PRO A 243 -20.96 7.15 -11.03
CA PRO A 243 -19.64 7.64 -10.62
C PRO A 243 -18.72 7.95 -11.80
N ASN A 244 -17.95 9.02 -11.70
CA ASN A 244 -16.86 9.32 -12.63
C ASN A 244 -15.52 8.80 -12.07
N ILE A 245 -14.82 8.00 -12.87
CA ILE A 245 -13.62 7.26 -12.44
C ILE A 245 -12.47 7.62 -13.38
N ASN A 246 -11.39 8.19 -12.84
CA ASN A 246 -10.12 8.29 -13.57
C ASN A 246 -9.15 7.26 -13.02
N ALA A 247 -8.54 6.48 -13.91
CA ALA A 247 -7.63 5.41 -13.53
C ALA A 247 -6.33 5.44 -14.33
N THR A 248 -5.28 4.88 -13.74
CA THR A 248 -3.97 4.64 -14.35
C THR A 248 -3.54 3.19 -14.07
N PRO A 249 -2.74 2.54 -14.95
CA PRO A 249 -2.09 3.07 -16.16
C PRO A 249 -3.01 3.60 -17.27
N LEU A 250 -2.48 4.32 -18.26
CA LEU A 250 -3.29 4.81 -19.37
C LEU A 250 -3.52 3.69 -20.41
N ASN A 251 -4.54 3.86 -21.26
CA ASN A 251 -4.82 2.93 -22.35
C ASN A 251 -3.60 2.80 -23.29
N GLY A 252 -3.16 1.57 -23.54
CA GLY A 252 -2.00 1.28 -24.39
C GLY A 252 -0.65 1.38 -23.67
N THR A 253 -0.63 1.37 -22.34
CA THR A 253 0.63 1.33 -21.57
C THR A 253 1.37 0.02 -21.81
N VAL A 254 2.69 0.09 -21.95
CA VAL A 254 3.61 -1.06 -21.93
C VAL A 254 4.36 -1.03 -20.60
N GLU A 255 4.22 -2.10 -19.81
CA GLU A 255 4.94 -2.31 -18.55
C GLU A 255 6.12 -3.25 -18.79
N ALA A 256 7.33 -2.77 -18.51
CA ALA A 256 8.58 -3.49 -18.75
C ALA A 256 9.49 -3.55 -17.51
N ALA A 257 9.09 -2.96 -16.38
CA ALA A 257 9.91 -2.87 -15.18
C ALA A 257 9.57 -3.93 -14.13
N ASN A 258 8.29 -4.27 -13.93
CA ASN A 258 7.89 -5.24 -12.91
C ASN A 258 6.56 -5.95 -13.24
N ASN A 259 6.48 -7.25 -12.94
CA ASN A 259 5.24 -8.04 -13.06
C ASN A 259 4.19 -7.71 -11.98
N THR A 260 4.54 -7.00 -10.91
CA THR A 260 3.60 -6.48 -9.92
C THR A 260 3.18 -5.06 -10.31
N LEU A 261 1.95 -4.91 -10.79
CA LEU A 261 1.41 -3.64 -11.27
C LEU A 261 0.51 -2.97 -10.23
N PHE A 262 0.51 -1.64 -10.25
CA PHE A 262 -0.36 -0.81 -9.43
C PHE A 262 -1.40 -0.09 -10.28
N PHE A 263 -2.66 -0.47 -10.13
CA PHE A 263 -3.79 0.20 -10.78
C PHE A 263 -4.32 1.27 -9.83
N ARG A 264 -4.04 2.53 -10.12
CA ARG A 264 -4.46 3.66 -9.28
C ARG A 264 -5.73 4.28 -9.85
N TYR A 265 -6.61 4.75 -8.98
CA TYR A 265 -7.80 5.45 -9.42
C TYR A 265 -8.27 6.47 -8.39
N ASN A 266 -8.99 7.48 -8.86
CA ASN A 266 -9.84 8.31 -8.03
C ASN A 266 -11.27 8.26 -8.57
N VAL A 267 -12.23 8.54 -7.69
CA VAL A 267 -13.65 8.52 -8.03
C VAL A 267 -14.32 9.78 -7.49
N SER A 268 -15.22 10.33 -8.31
CA SER A 268 -16.02 11.52 -8.00
C SER A 268 -17.48 11.25 -8.35
N ASP A 269 -18.38 11.74 -7.48
CA ASP A 269 -19.82 11.52 -7.58
C ASP A 269 -20.57 12.52 -6.69
N HIS A 270 -21.88 12.67 -6.90
CA HIS A 270 -22.79 13.41 -6.04
C HIS A 270 -23.20 12.61 -4.80
N SER A 271 -23.45 11.31 -4.94
CA SER A 271 -23.73 10.40 -3.83
C SER A 271 -22.47 9.72 -3.28
N GLU A 272 -22.59 9.00 -2.16
CA GLU A 272 -21.44 8.29 -1.58
C GLU A 272 -21.10 7.05 -2.41
N ILE A 273 -19.83 6.64 -2.41
CA ILE A 273 -19.38 5.47 -3.17
C ILE A 273 -19.60 4.22 -2.33
N GLN A 274 -20.34 3.26 -2.88
CA GLN A 274 -20.60 1.97 -2.23
C GLN A 274 -19.37 1.07 -2.33
N ASN A 275 -18.85 0.85 -3.53
CA ASN A 275 -17.64 0.05 -3.76
C ASN A 275 -16.99 0.36 -5.11
N CYS A 276 -15.73 -0.07 -5.25
CA CYS A 276 -15.01 -0.12 -6.52
C CYS A 276 -14.27 -1.45 -6.63
N SER A 277 -14.19 -1.99 -7.85
CA SER A 277 -13.55 -3.27 -8.14
C SER A 277 -12.75 -3.22 -9.45
N LEU A 278 -11.59 -3.89 -9.45
CA LEU A 278 -10.73 -4.07 -10.61
C LEU A 278 -11.09 -5.35 -11.37
N PHE A 279 -11.21 -5.23 -12.69
CA PHE A 279 -11.40 -6.32 -13.63
C PHE A 279 -10.23 -6.38 -14.60
N ILE A 280 -9.78 -7.60 -14.91
CA ILE A 280 -8.73 -7.86 -15.91
C ILE A 280 -9.22 -9.00 -16.80
N ASN A 281 -9.25 -8.78 -18.12
CA ASN A 281 -9.84 -9.67 -19.13
C ASN A 281 -11.28 -10.06 -18.77
N ASP A 282 -12.09 -9.06 -18.42
CA ASP A 282 -13.48 -9.19 -17.96
C ASP A 282 -13.69 -10.05 -16.70
N ALA A 283 -12.61 -10.50 -16.05
CA ALA A 283 -12.66 -11.28 -14.82
C ALA A 283 -12.40 -10.38 -13.61
N PHE A 284 -13.26 -10.49 -12.59
CA PHE A 284 -13.05 -9.85 -11.29
C PHE A 284 -11.70 -10.26 -10.69
N LYS A 285 -10.92 -9.29 -10.21
CA LYS A 285 -9.63 -9.51 -9.56
C LYS A 285 -9.62 -9.12 -8.09
N GLN A 286 -10.02 -7.89 -7.80
CA GLN A 286 -9.91 -7.33 -6.46
C GLN A 286 -10.96 -6.23 -6.26
N SER A 287 -11.41 -6.06 -5.02
CA SER A 287 -12.20 -4.91 -4.56
C SER A 287 -11.47 -4.21 -3.41
N ASN A 288 -11.82 -2.95 -3.13
CA ASN A 288 -11.23 -2.25 -1.99
C ASN A 288 -11.54 -2.98 -0.68
N SER A 289 -10.56 -3.07 0.21
CA SER A 289 -10.73 -3.62 1.55
C SER A 289 -11.37 -2.65 2.53
N THR A 290 -11.43 -1.36 2.18
CA THR A 290 -11.96 -0.27 3.00
C THR A 290 -13.00 0.54 2.22
N ALA A 291 -13.85 1.26 2.96
CA ALA A 291 -14.85 2.14 2.36
C ALA A 291 -14.18 3.20 1.47
N VAL A 292 -14.63 3.28 0.22
CA VAL A 292 -14.14 4.24 -0.77
C VAL A 292 -14.84 5.58 -0.56
N LYS A 293 -14.07 6.66 -0.49
CA LYS A 293 -14.57 8.03 -0.38
C LYS A 293 -14.29 8.78 -1.67
N ARG A 294 -15.11 9.80 -1.95
CA ARG A 294 -14.93 10.69 -3.10
C ARG A 294 -13.66 11.53 -2.95
N GLY A 295 -12.83 11.59 -4.00
CA GLY A 295 -11.67 12.48 -4.08
C GLY A 295 -10.29 11.81 -3.91
N PRO A 296 -10.02 11.06 -2.82
CA PRO A 296 -8.73 10.39 -2.63
C PRO A 296 -8.38 9.42 -3.74
N GLU A 297 -7.07 9.24 -3.96
CA GLU A 297 -6.53 8.19 -4.81
C GLU A 297 -6.45 6.87 -4.03
N TYR A 298 -6.87 5.79 -4.67
CA TYR A 298 -6.80 4.41 -4.21
C TYR A 298 -5.98 3.59 -5.19
N ASN A 299 -5.50 2.42 -4.76
CA ASN A 299 -4.79 1.51 -5.65
C ASN A 299 -5.14 0.04 -5.42
N PHE A 300 -5.02 -0.74 -6.48
CA PHE A 300 -4.98 -2.20 -6.47
C PHE A 300 -3.58 -2.67 -6.86
N SER A 301 -3.13 -3.76 -6.27
CA SER A 301 -1.82 -4.36 -6.57
C SER A 301 -2.03 -5.79 -7.05
N VAL A 302 -1.62 -6.07 -8.29
CA VAL A 302 -1.84 -7.37 -8.94
C VAL A 302 -0.57 -7.83 -9.63
N PHE A 303 -0.22 -9.10 -9.44
CA PHE A 303 0.84 -9.75 -10.20
C PHE A 303 0.30 -10.28 -11.53
N LEU A 304 0.94 -9.90 -12.64
CA LEU A 304 0.60 -10.29 -14.00
C LEU A 304 1.82 -10.84 -14.74
N LEU A 305 1.67 -12.02 -15.34
CA LEU A 305 2.68 -12.58 -16.25
C LEU A 305 2.74 -11.77 -17.54
N ASN A 306 3.85 -11.88 -18.28
CA ASN A 306 3.98 -11.21 -19.56
C ASN A 306 2.89 -11.66 -20.55
N ALA A 307 2.03 -10.72 -20.94
CA ALA A 307 0.94 -10.90 -21.89
C ALA A 307 0.25 -9.55 -22.14
N ASN A 308 -0.65 -9.54 -23.12
CA ASN A 308 -1.60 -8.45 -23.32
C ASN A 308 -2.85 -8.65 -22.47
N TYR A 309 -3.24 -7.61 -21.73
CA TYR A 309 -4.41 -7.57 -20.88
C TYR A 309 -5.34 -6.43 -21.26
N THR A 310 -6.63 -6.65 -21.03
CA THR A 310 -7.64 -5.60 -20.96
C THR A 310 -8.03 -5.41 -19.51
N TRP A 311 -8.30 -4.19 -19.07
CA TRP A 311 -8.67 -3.92 -17.70
C TRP A 311 -9.53 -2.68 -17.56
N TYR A 312 -10.33 -2.66 -16.49
CA TYR A 312 -11.12 -1.49 -16.10
C TYR A 312 -11.42 -1.56 -14.61
N ILE A 313 -11.74 -0.42 -14.03
CA ILE A 313 -12.27 -0.32 -12.67
C ILE A 313 -13.75 0.02 -12.79
N GLN A 314 -14.59 -0.74 -12.08
CA GLN A 314 -16.02 -0.49 -11.97
C GLN A 314 -16.36 -0.01 -10.57
N CYS A 315 -17.09 1.09 -10.46
CA CYS A 315 -17.57 1.60 -9.17
C CYS A 315 -19.08 1.68 -9.15
N TYR A 316 -19.65 1.48 -7.96
CA TYR A 316 -21.06 1.66 -7.65
C TYR A 316 -21.20 2.75 -6.57
N ASP A 317 -22.21 3.59 -6.71
CA ASP A 317 -22.63 4.49 -5.64
C ASP A 317 -23.63 3.81 -4.69
N ILE A 318 -24.03 4.51 -3.63
CA ILE A 318 -25.01 4.00 -2.64
C ILE A 318 -26.43 3.83 -3.20
N LEU A 319 -26.73 4.42 -4.37
CA LEU A 319 -28.01 4.30 -5.07
C LEU A 319 -27.95 3.27 -6.22
N ASN A 320 -26.85 2.52 -6.30
CA ASN A 320 -26.61 1.46 -7.28
C ASN A 320 -26.47 1.97 -8.73
N ASN A 321 -26.14 3.24 -8.93
CA ASN A 321 -25.63 3.73 -10.22
C ASN A 321 -24.18 3.25 -10.39
N SER A 322 -23.81 2.85 -11.61
CA SER A 322 -22.50 2.25 -11.85
C SER A 322 -21.88 2.71 -13.17
N ASN A 323 -20.56 2.81 -13.18
CA ASN A 323 -19.77 3.15 -14.35
C ASN A 323 -18.41 2.44 -14.33
N ILE A 324 -17.70 2.49 -15.45
CA ILE A 324 -16.32 1.99 -15.57
C ILE A 324 -15.35 3.13 -15.92
N SER A 325 -14.08 2.98 -15.54
CA SER A 325 -12.99 3.91 -15.89
C SER A 325 -12.68 4.02 -17.39
N GLY A 326 -13.33 3.18 -18.21
CA GLY A 326 -12.94 2.87 -19.58
C GLY A 326 -12.23 1.52 -19.67
N ASN A 327 -12.37 0.84 -20.80
CA ASN A 327 -11.69 -0.44 -21.05
C ASN A 327 -10.30 -0.16 -21.66
N PHE A 328 -9.25 -0.40 -20.87
CA PHE A 328 -7.87 -0.06 -21.20
C PHE A 328 -7.07 -1.31 -21.58
N SER A 329 -6.26 -1.21 -22.63
CA SER A 329 -5.25 -2.21 -22.98
C SER A 329 -3.95 -1.96 -22.23
N LEU A 330 -3.29 -3.03 -21.80
CA LEU A 330 -2.02 -3.04 -21.08
C LEU A 330 -1.17 -4.20 -21.62
N ASP A 331 0.04 -3.91 -22.08
CA ASP A 331 1.02 -4.92 -22.47
C ASP A 331 2.05 -5.09 -21.36
N VAL A 332 2.17 -6.30 -20.81
CA VAL A 332 3.20 -6.62 -19.80
C VAL A 332 4.30 -7.38 -20.53
N ALA A 333 5.47 -6.77 -20.62
CA ALA A 333 6.63 -7.25 -21.37
C ALA A 333 7.92 -7.03 -20.57
N VAL A 334 7.96 -7.56 -19.34
CA VAL A 334 9.11 -7.44 -18.44
C VAL A 334 10.25 -8.37 -18.90
N PRO A 335 11.45 -7.87 -19.21
CA PRO A 335 12.61 -8.67 -19.61
C PRO A 335 13.06 -9.69 -18.52
N PRO A 336 13.98 -10.63 -18.84
CA PRO A 336 14.68 -11.41 -17.81
C PRO A 336 15.55 -10.51 -16.91
N ASP A 337 16.01 -11.03 -15.78
CA ASP A 337 16.93 -10.35 -14.87
C ASP A 337 17.75 -11.40 -14.12
N PHE A 338 18.95 -11.67 -14.59
CA PHE A 338 19.87 -12.61 -14.02
C PHE A 338 20.51 -12.01 -12.76
N LEU A 339 20.64 -12.87 -11.75
CA LEU A 339 21.22 -12.47 -10.48
C LEU A 339 22.15 -13.57 -10.02
N VAL A 340 23.38 -13.19 -9.73
CA VAL A 340 24.35 -14.03 -9.03
C VAL A 340 24.78 -13.33 -7.74
N GLN A 341 24.93 -14.09 -6.66
CA GLN A 341 25.35 -13.54 -5.36
C GLN A 341 26.57 -14.29 -4.83
N THR A 342 27.45 -13.58 -4.12
CA THR A 342 28.67 -14.17 -3.51
C THR A 342 28.38 -15.39 -2.64
N LYS A 343 27.24 -15.39 -1.93
CA LYS A 343 26.83 -16.51 -1.04
C LYS A 343 26.54 -17.81 -1.82
N ASP A 344 26.17 -17.69 -3.08
CA ASP A 344 25.74 -18.80 -3.94
C ASP A 344 26.93 -19.45 -4.66
N ILE A 345 28.12 -18.83 -4.63
CA ILE A 345 29.38 -19.40 -5.11
C ILE A 345 29.95 -20.28 -4.00
N ALA A 346 30.08 -21.60 -4.21
CA ALA A 346 30.50 -22.54 -3.18
C ALA A 346 31.52 -23.58 -3.66
N ILE A 347 32.44 -23.96 -2.77
CA ILE A 347 33.30 -25.15 -2.91
C ILE A 347 33.04 -26.06 -1.73
N GLN A 348 32.81 -27.36 -1.98
CA GLN A 348 32.45 -28.34 -0.94
C GLN A 348 33.66 -29.10 -0.36
N GLN A 349 34.88 -28.79 -0.80
CA GLN A 349 36.10 -29.46 -0.37
C GLN A 349 36.79 -28.72 0.79
N SER A 350 37.27 -29.48 1.77
CA SER A 350 38.13 -28.97 2.85
C SER A 350 39.10 -30.08 3.29
N PRO A 351 40.41 -29.80 3.43
CA PRO A 351 41.09 -28.55 3.10
C PRO A 351 41.19 -28.31 1.59
N LEU A 352 41.37 -27.06 1.20
CA LEU A 352 41.57 -26.65 -0.19
C LEU A 352 43.06 -26.77 -0.51
N ILE A 353 43.41 -27.81 -1.26
CA ILE A 353 44.79 -28.14 -1.61
C ILE A 353 44.96 -28.12 -3.13
N GLU A 354 46.16 -27.77 -3.57
CA GLU A 354 46.50 -27.68 -4.99
C GLU A 354 46.53 -29.05 -5.68
N ASN A 355 46.59 -29.03 -7.02
CA ASN A 355 46.62 -30.23 -7.89
C ASN A 355 45.44 -31.20 -7.72
N ILE A 356 44.36 -30.76 -7.09
CA ILE A 356 43.06 -31.45 -7.08
C ILE A 356 42.07 -30.62 -7.89
N LEU A 357 41.22 -31.30 -8.65
CA LEU A 357 40.08 -30.67 -9.32
C LEU A 357 39.04 -30.27 -8.28
N LEU A 358 39.03 -28.99 -7.92
CA LEU A 358 38.04 -28.40 -7.02
C LEU A 358 36.73 -28.19 -7.78
N GLN A 359 35.62 -28.68 -7.24
CA GLN A 359 34.30 -28.44 -7.81
C GLN A 359 33.75 -27.09 -7.32
N LEU A 360 33.60 -26.14 -8.24
CA LEU A 360 32.94 -24.85 -8.02
C LEU A 360 31.46 -24.99 -8.34
N ASN A 361 30.59 -24.79 -7.36
CA ASN A 361 29.14 -24.78 -7.52
C ASN A 361 28.63 -23.33 -7.48
N VAL A 362 27.71 -22.98 -8.36
CA VAL A 362 27.03 -21.68 -8.31
C VAL A 362 25.53 -21.85 -8.53
N THR A 363 24.73 -21.01 -7.87
CA THR A 363 23.31 -20.86 -8.16
C THR A 363 23.06 -19.47 -8.74
N ILE A 364 22.38 -19.43 -9.88
CA ILE A 364 22.02 -18.21 -10.61
C ILE A 364 20.50 -18.12 -10.63
N TYR A 365 19.98 -16.93 -10.42
CA TYR A 365 18.55 -16.66 -10.39
C TYR A 365 18.15 -15.88 -11.65
N ASN A 366 16.93 -16.06 -12.12
CA ASN A 366 16.26 -15.14 -13.03
C ASN A 366 15.08 -14.53 -12.28
N THR A 367 15.23 -13.28 -11.82
CA THR A 367 14.22 -12.51 -11.10
C THR A 367 13.30 -11.70 -12.02
N GLY A 368 13.52 -11.77 -13.33
CA GLY A 368 12.74 -11.05 -14.34
C GLY A 368 11.45 -11.76 -14.76
N GLY A 369 10.72 -11.12 -15.65
CA GLY A 369 9.39 -11.54 -16.10
C GLY A 369 9.37 -12.46 -17.32
N ALA A 370 10.52 -12.68 -17.94
CA ALA A 370 10.67 -13.54 -19.11
C ALA A 370 11.73 -14.63 -18.89
N ASP A 371 11.57 -15.75 -19.60
CA ASP A 371 12.61 -16.77 -19.67
C ASP A 371 13.83 -16.19 -20.39
N GLY A 372 15.04 -16.54 -19.92
CA GLY A 372 16.27 -15.97 -20.43
C GLY A 372 17.32 -17.03 -20.75
N ASN A 373 17.98 -16.88 -21.90
CA ASN A 373 19.13 -17.68 -22.31
C ASN A 373 20.39 -16.81 -22.26
N ALA A 374 21.37 -17.18 -21.44
CA ALA A 374 22.60 -16.42 -21.27
C ALA A 374 23.84 -17.31 -21.32
N THR A 375 25.00 -16.67 -21.38
CA THR A 375 26.30 -17.34 -21.20
C THR A 375 26.79 -17.14 -19.77
N LEU A 376 27.30 -18.20 -19.16
CA LEU A 376 27.92 -18.22 -17.85
C LEU A 376 29.43 -18.45 -17.99
N GLN A 377 30.22 -17.64 -17.31
CA GLN A 377 31.68 -17.75 -17.25
C GLN A 377 32.17 -17.71 -15.80
N PHE A 378 33.26 -18.44 -15.54
CA PHE A 378 33.96 -18.46 -14.27
C PHE A 378 35.39 -17.94 -14.49
N PHE A 379 35.92 -17.16 -13.57
CA PHE A 379 37.29 -16.63 -13.65
C PHE A 379 38.00 -16.74 -12.30
N ASP A 380 39.31 -16.97 -12.37
CA ASP A 380 40.26 -16.78 -11.27
C ASP A 380 40.92 -15.41 -11.46
N GLY A 381 40.61 -14.47 -10.58
CA GLY A 381 40.90 -13.05 -10.73
C GLY A 381 39.83 -12.29 -11.51
N ASN A 382 39.88 -10.95 -11.43
CA ASN A 382 38.89 -10.08 -12.05
C ASN A 382 38.95 -10.17 -13.59
N PRO A 383 37.84 -10.54 -14.28
CA PRO A 383 37.81 -10.70 -15.73
C PRO A 383 38.18 -9.43 -16.51
N ASP A 384 37.92 -8.25 -15.96
CA ASP A 384 38.26 -6.96 -16.59
C ASP A 384 39.73 -6.57 -16.40
N VAL A 385 40.45 -7.24 -15.49
CA VAL A 385 41.83 -6.94 -15.11
C VAL A 385 42.71 -8.19 -15.23
N ASN A 386 42.68 -8.85 -16.39
CA ASN A 386 43.46 -10.05 -16.73
C ASN A 386 43.12 -11.33 -15.91
N GLY A 387 41.87 -11.50 -15.50
CA GLY A 387 41.40 -12.76 -14.91
C GLY A 387 41.56 -13.94 -15.86
N THR A 388 41.91 -15.11 -15.31
CA THR A 388 42.06 -16.34 -16.10
C THR A 388 40.75 -17.13 -16.08
N GLN A 389 40.20 -17.44 -17.25
CA GLN A 389 38.95 -18.19 -17.34
C GLN A 389 39.11 -19.61 -16.80
N ILE A 390 38.14 -20.04 -15.97
CA ILE A 390 38.03 -21.38 -15.41
C ILE A 390 37.06 -22.20 -16.26
N GLY A 391 37.58 -23.20 -16.95
CA GLY A 391 36.79 -24.05 -17.85
C GLY A 391 36.31 -23.30 -19.09
N ALA A 392 35.27 -23.83 -19.75
CA ALA A 392 34.67 -23.24 -20.94
C ALA A 392 33.39 -22.47 -20.60
N ASN A 393 32.94 -21.62 -21.53
CA ASN A 393 31.63 -20.96 -21.46
C ASN A 393 30.52 -22.00 -21.30
N GLN A 394 29.59 -21.76 -20.37
CA GLN A 394 28.39 -22.58 -20.20
C GLN A 394 27.17 -21.83 -20.72
N SER A 395 26.33 -22.47 -21.52
CA SER A 395 25.03 -21.90 -21.92
C SER A 395 23.98 -22.25 -20.87
N ILE A 396 23.26 -21.24 -20.40
CA ILE A 396 22.22 -21.39 -19.38
C ILE A 396 20.87 -20.96 -19.96
N ASN A 397 19.81 -21.63 -19.51
CA ASN A 397 18.44 -21.23 -19.74
C ASN A 397 17.72 -21.28 -18.40
N ILE A 398 17.21 -20.14 -17.95
CA ILE A 398 16.52 -20.02 -16.67
C ILE A 398 15.14 -19.43 -16.93
N SER A 399 14.10 -20.19 -16.58
CA SER A 399 12.73 -19.69 -16.61
C SER A 399 12.57 -18.47 -15.70
N HIS A 400 11.64 -17.58 -16.05
CA HIS A 400 11.28 -16.43 -15.22
C HIS A 400 11.00 -16.83 -13.77
N HIS A 401 11.39 -15.99 -12.82
CA HIS A 401 11.22 -16.21 -11.37
C HIS A 401 11.78 -17.55 -10.84
N SER A 402 12.79 -18.11 -11.50
CA SER A 402 13.39 -19.40 -11.15
C SER A 402 14.90 -19.27 -10.92
N ASN A 403 15.55 -20.40 -10.63
CA ASN A 403 17.00 -20.48 -10.48
C ASN A 403 17.55 -21.76 -11.12
N LEU A 404 18.85 -21.75 -11.37
CA LEU A 404 19.61 -22.87 -11.90
C LEU A 404 20.93 -22.99 -11.16
N SER A 405 21.21 -24.19 -10.65
CA SER A 405 22.51 -24.53 -10.04
C SER A 405 23.37 -25.31 -11.03
N LEU A 406 24.62 -24.89 -11.19
CA LEU A 406 25.60 -25.48 -12.09
C LEU A 406 26.93 -25.65 -11.37
N SER A 407 27.83 -26.42 -11.99
CA SER A 407 29.18 -26.60 -11.47
C SER A 407 30.24 -26.58 -12.57
N THR A 408 31.45 -26.18 -12.21
CA THR A 408 32.67 -26.32 -13.03
C THR A 408 33.80 -26.90 -12.19
N TYR A 409 34.85 -27.40 -12.84
CA TYR A 409 36.06 -27.89 -12.17
C TYR A 409 37.20 -26.89 -12.34
N TRP A 410 37.93 -26.66 -11.26
CA TRP A 410 39.03 -25.70 -11.19
C TRP A 410 40.29 -26.37 -10.62
N SER A 411 41.42 -26.20 -11.30
CA SER A 411 42.73 -26.63 -10.81
C SER A 411 43.53 -25.39 -10.41
N ALA A 412 43.65 -25.17 -9.10
CA ALA A 412 44.21 -23.96 -8.53
C ALA A 412 45.67 -24.13 -8.08
N LEU A 413 46.40 -23.02 -8.04
CA LEU A 413 47.69 -22.91 -7.37
C LEU A 413 47.46 -22.65 -5.87
N PRO A 414 48.46 -22.88 -4.99
CA PRO A 414 48.35 -22.52 -3.58
C PRO A 414 48.32 -20.99 -3.43
N GLY A 415 47.62 -20.50 -2.40
CA GLY A 415 47.54 -19.07 -2.09
C GLY A 415 46.14 -18.46 -2.18
N PRO A 416 46.05 -17.12 -2.07
CA PRO A 416 44.79 -16.39 -2.17
C PRO A 416 44.34 -16.28 -3.64
N HIS A 417 43.04 -16.47 -3.84
CA HIS A 417 42.34 -16.34 -5.11
C HIS A 417 41.04 -15.58 -4.91
N GLU A 418 40.59 -14.87 -5.94
CA GLU A 418 39.27 -14.27 -6.00
C GLU A 418 38.51 -14.86 -7.20
N LEU A 419 37.51 -15.69 -6.90
CA LEU A 419 36.73 -16.38 -7.93
C LEU A 419 35.57 -15.49 -8.37
N TYR A 420 35.50 -15.18 -9.67
CA TYR A 420 34.41 -14.42 -10.27
C TYR A 420 33.46 -15.36 -11.02
N VAL A 421 32.17 -15.09 -10.88
CA VAL A 421 31.12 -15.67 -11.72
C VAL A 421 30.44 -14.53 -12.47
N VAL A 422 30.37 -14.68 -13.79
CA VAL A 422 29.79 -13.69 -14.69
C VAL A 422 28.69 -14.35 -15.52
N VAL A 423 27.50 -13.77 -15.45
CA VAL A 423 26.35 -14.12 -16.29
C VAL A 423 26.21 -13.06 -17.37
N ASP A 424 25.79 -13.49 -18.56
CA ASP A 424 25.62 -12.66 -19.75
C ASP A 424 26.78 -11.66 -20.04
N PRO A 425 28.03 -12.13 -20.20
CA PRO A 425 29.12 -11.28 -20.60
C PRO A 425 28.94 -10.77 -22.05
N PRO A 426 29.46 -9.58 -22.40
CA PRO A 426 30.36 -8.75 -21.59
C PRO A 426 29.62 -7.74 -20.69
N ILE A 427 30.03 -7.68 -19.40
CA ILE A 427 29.42 -6.79 -18.39
C ILE A 427 29.52 -5.31 -18.80
N ALA A 428 30.63 -4.92 -19.44
CA ALA A 428 30.89 -3.52 -19.81
C ALA A 428 29.85 -2.91 -20.76
N THR A 429 29.10 -3.73 -21.51
CA THR A 429 28.04 -3.26 -22.42
C THR A 429 26.64 -3.67 -21.98
N GLY A 430 26.47 -4.20 -20.76
CA GLY A 430 25.20 -4.76 -20.30
C GLY A 430 24.82 -6.03 -21.07
N GLY A 431 25.80 -6.89 -21.33
CA GLY A 431 25.55 -8.22 -21.89
C GLY A 431 25.01 -8.26 -23.32
N ASN A 432 24.45 -9.42 -23.69
CA ASN A 432 23.79 -9.66 -24.98
C ASN A 432 22.27 -9.80 -24.85
N VAL A 433 21.78 -10.04 -23.63
CA VAL A 433 20.38 -10.17 -23.27
C VAL A 433 19.98 -8.87 -22.57
N PRO A 434 18.96 -8.15 -23.06
CA PRO A 434 18.46 -7.00 -22.33
C PRO A 434 17.77 -7.43 -21.03
N GLU A 435 18.18 -6.84 -19.91
CA GLU A 435 17.70 -7.19 -18.58
C GLU A 435 17.03 -6.02 -17.86
N VAL A 436 16.29 -6.32 -16.79
CA VAL A 436 15.74 -5.27 -15.90
C VAL A 436 16.87 -4.55 -15.15
N ASN A 437 17.92 -5.28 -14.78
CA ASN A 437 19.10 -4.74 -14.13
C ASN A 437 20.35 -5.42 -14.69
N GLU A 438 21.29 -4.62 -15.18
CA GLU A 438 22.55 -5.11 -15.79
C GLU A 438 23.70 -5.20 -14.77
N ASN A 439 23.48 -4.73 -13.53
CA ASN A 439 24.55 -4.55 -12.54
C ASN A 439 24.66 -5.70 -11.52
N ASN A 440 23.81 -6.72 -11.62
CA ASN A 440 23.71 -7.88 -10.72
C ASN A 440 24.16 -9.20 -11.39
N ASN A 441 24.79 -9.09 -12.56
CA ASN A 441 25.26 -10.21 -13.36
C ASN A 441 26.66 -10.72 -12.97
N VAL A 442 27.29 -10.09 -11.98
CA VAL A 442 28.63 -10.46 -11.50
C VAL A 442 28.67 -10.58 -9.98
N ALA A 443 29.33 -11.63 -9.51
CA ALA A 443 29.68 -11.81 -8.11
C ALA A 443 31.07 -12.42 -7.98
N SER A 444 31.77 -12.07 -6.91
CA SER A 444 33.07 -12.67 -6.57
C SER A 444 33.08 -13.29 -5.18
N ARG A 445 33.98 -14.24 -4.96
CA ARG A 445 34.24 -14.88 -3.67
C ARG A 445 35.74 -15.10 -3.46
N ASN A 446 36.27 -14.59 -2.35
CA ASN A 446 37.64 -14.85 -1.94
C ASN A 446 37.80 -16.27 -1.41
N ILE A 447 38.88 -16.93 -1.80
CA ILE A 447 39.25 -18.26 -1.37
C ILE A 447 40.75 -18.37 -1.20
N THR A 448 41.21 -19.19 -0.26
CA THR A 448 42.63 -19.41 -0.02
C THR A 448 42.92 -20.89 -0.01
N LEU A 449 43.82 -21.32 -0.89
CA LEU A 449 44.38 -22.67 -0.87
C LEU A 449 45.56 -22.71 0.10
N VAL A 450 45.66 -23.81 0.85
CA VAL A 450 46.70 -24.00 1.88
C VAL A 450 48.09 -23.94 1.26
N GLY A 451 48.96 -23.11 1.84
CA GLY A 451 50.35 -22.91 1.37
C GLY A 451 51.34 -23.97 1.86
N TRP A 452 50.89 -24.89 2.71
CA TRP A 452 51.70 -25.91 3.37
C TRP A 452 51.32 -27.33 2.98
N GLN A 453 52.32 -28.22 3.00
CA GLN A 453 52.16 -29.65 2.86
C GLN A 453 52.88 -30.37 4.01
N VAL A 454 52.32 -31.51 4.42
CA VAL A 454 52.86 -32.31 5.52
C VAL A 454 53.35 -33.65 4.99
N TYR A 455 54.58 -33.99 5.34
CA TYR A 455 55.17 -35.30 5.09
C TYR A 455 55.41 -36.01 6.41
N PHE A 456 55.11 -37.29 6.47
CA PHE A 456 55.33 -38.13 7.65
C PHE A 456 55.66 -39.54 7.22
N GLY A 457 56.35 -40.27 8.09
CA GLY A 457 56.69 -41.66 7.81
C GLY A 457 57.77 -42.20 8.73
N ASN A 458 58.23 -43.40 8.38
CA ASN A 458 59.27 -44.08 9.12
C ASN A 458 60.62 -43.87 8.43
N VAL A 459 61.69 -43.78 9.22
CA VAL A 459 63.05 -43.72 8.71
C VAL A 459 63.78 -45.01 9.06
N SER A 460 64.56 -45.51 8.11
CA SER A 460 65.43 -46.65 8.36
C SER A 460 66.71 -46.47 7.56
N GLY A 461 67.85 -46.58 8.23
CA GLY A 461 69.15 -46.48 7.59
C GLY A 461 70.21 -46.91 8.58
N VAL A 462 71.09 -47.82 8.16
CA VAL A 462 72.27 -48.21 8.93
C VAL A 462 73.45 -48.30 7.97
N ILE A 463 74.53 -47.58 8.27
CA ILE A 463 75.81 -47.75 7.60
C ILE A 463 76.75 -48.41 8.61
N VAL A 464 77.29 -49.58 8.25
CA VAL A 464 78.28 -50.29 9.06
C VAL A 464 79.60 -50.33 8.30
N LEU A 465 80.66 -49.84 8.94
CA LEU A 465 82.02 -50.01 8.44
C LEU A 465 82.60 -51.28 9.07
N ASP A 466 82.67 -52.35 8.28
CA ASP A 466 83.20 -53.64 8.70
C ASP A 466 84.47 -54.01 7.90
N PRO A 467 85.56 -54.45 8.56
CA PRO A 467 86.62 -55.18 7.89
C PRO A 467 86.15 -56.60 7.52
N ILE A 468 86.92 -57.30 6.68
CA ILE A 468 86.67 -58.69 6.23
C ILE A 468 86.42 -59.69 7.39
N SER A 469 86.79 -59.35 8.62
CA SER A 469 86.58 -60.15 9.83
C SER A 469 85.26 -59.89 10.59
N ASN A 470 84.30 -59.12 10.06
CA ASN A 470 83.02 -58.76 10.72
C ASN A 470 83.21 -58.15 12.14
N LEU A 471 84.19 -57.26 12.29
CA LEU A 471 84.41 -56.49 13.53
C LEU A 471 84.00 -55.04 13.29
N SER A 472 82.77 -54.68 13.64
CA SER A 472 82.20 -53.35 13.35
C SER A 472 83.06 -52.24 13.93
N PHE A 473 83.62 -51.39 13.07
CA PHE A 473 84.48 -50.27 13.44
C PHE A 473 83.68 -48.98 13.64
N GLY A 474 82.57 -48.84 12.93
CA GLY A 474 81.63 -47.73 13.07
C GLY A 474 80.24 -48.14 12.61
N ARG A 475 79.21 -47.69 13.32
CA ARG A 475 77.80 -47.87 12.98
C ARG A 475 77.12 -46.52 13.08
N TRP A 476 76.58 -46.04 11.96
CA TRP A 476 75.75 -44.84 11.92
C TRP A 476 74.29 -45.25 11.70
N SER A 477 73.36 -44.59 12.38
CA SER A 477 71.93 -44.90 12.30
C SER A 477 71.06 -43.66 12.17
N ALA A 478 69.82 -43.86 11.70
CA ALA A 478 68.81 -42.82 11.61
C ALA A 478 68.00 -42.62 12.91
N GLU A 479 68.23 -43.42 13.96
CA GLU A 479 67.35 -43.55 15.15
C GLU A 479 67.36 -42.31 16.07
N ALA A 480 68.38 -41.45 15.96
CA ALA A 480 68.55 -40.23 16.76
C ALA A 480 69.03 -39.05 15.91
N SER A 481 68.54 -38.97 14.67
CA SER A 481 69.04 -38.03 13.67
C SER A 481 68.02 -36.97 13.27
N ASN A 482 68.43 -36.06 12.40
CA ASN A 482 67.55 -35.06 11.82
C ASN A 482 67.20 -35.42 10.38
N LEU A 483 65.94 -35.18 10.03
CA LEU A 483 65.46 -35.20 8.66
C LEU A 483 65.43 -33.76 8.13
N PHE A 484 66.02 -33.56 6.96
CA PHE A 484 66.05 -32.28 6.26
C PHE A 484 65.25 -32.35 4.96
N VAL A 485 64.60 -31.24 4.62
CA VAL A 485 63.87 -31.07 3.37
C VAL A 485 64.29 -29.77 2.72
N ALA A 486 64.66 -29.85 1.45
CA ALA A 486 65.04 -28.70 0.63
C ALA A 486 64.61 -28.91 -0.82
N GLU A 487 64.70 -27.87 -1.64
CA GLU A 487 64.49 -27.98 -3.08
C GLU A 487 65.48 -29.00 -3.69
N SER A 488 64.99 -29.85 -4.60
CA SER A 488 65.84 -30.84 -5.27
C SER A 488 66.85 -30.20 -6.22
N GLY A 489 68.08 -30.69 -6.20
CA GLY A 489 69.16 -30.26 -7.10
C GLY A 489 69.99 -29.08 -6.59
N ARG A 490 69.82 -28.70 -5.32
CA ARG A 490 70.63 -27.67 -4.65
C ARG A 490 71.91 -28.26 -4.05
N ASP A 491 72.98 -27.48 -4.03
CA ASP A 491 74.29 -27.88 -3.50
C ASP A 491 74.46 -27.38 -2.06
N ILE A 492 73.73 -28.02 -1.14
CA ILE A 492 73.68 -27.62 0.27
C ILE A 492 75.00 -27.97 0.96
N GLN A 493 75.70 -26.95 1.47
CA GLN A 493 76.85 -27.10 2.34
C GLN A 493 76.40 -27.38 3.78
N TRP A 494 76.14 -28.65 4.07
CA TRP A 494 75.60 -29.13 5.36
C TRP A 494 76.34 -28.66 6.62
N THR A 495 77.66 -28.46 6.54
CA THR A 495 78.49 -27.96 7.66
C THR A 495 78.45 -26.44 7.83
N SER A 496 77.83 -25.72 6.88
CA SER A 496 77.71 -24.26 6.83
C SER A 496 76.26 -23.78 7.08
N LEU A 497 75.35 -24.70 7.41
CA LEU A 497 73.98 -24.35 7.76
C LEU A 497 73.97 -23.46 9.00
N GLU A 498 73.24 -22.35 8.96
CA GLU A 498 73.02 -21.46 10.09
C GLU A 498 71.55 -21.39 10.50
N VAL A 499 71.34 -20.92 11.73
CA VAL A 499 70.00 -20.74 12.29
C VAL A 499 69.24 -19.67 11.50
N PHE A 500 68.03 -19.97 11.03
CA PHE A 500 67.22 -18.97 10.31
C PHE A 500 66.83 -17.80 11.23
N GLY A 501 66.84 -16.56 10.71
CA GLY A 501 66.69 -15.36 11.53
C GLY A 501 67.97 -14.89 12.22
N ARG A 502 69.13 -15.50 11.91
CA ARG A 502 70.45 -15.17 12.49
C ARG A 502 71.48 -14.88 11.41
N ARG A 503 72.36 -13.94 11.73
CA ARG A 503 73.57 -13.61 10.97
C ARG A 503 74.69 -14.60 11.28
N THR A 504 75.67 -14.72 10.40
CA THR A 504 76.88 -15.56 10.58
C THR A 504 77.76 -15.12 11.75
N ASP A 505 77.61 -13.89 12.24
CA ASP A 505 78.26 -13.37 13.45
C ASP A 505 77.49 -13.67 14.75
N GLY A 506 76.33 -14.33 14.66
CA GLY A 506 75.45 -14.67 15.78
C GLY A 506 74.40 -13.59 16.12
N GLY A 507 74.44 -12.43 15.44
CA GLY A 507 73.42 -11.39 15.53
C GLY A 507 72.05 -11.83 14.99
N ASN A 508 71.01 -11.02 15.22
CA ASN A 508 69.70 -11.25 14.59
C ASN A 508 69.74 -10.77 13.14
N GLY A 509 69.21 -11.57 12.22
CA GLY A 509 68.91 -11.14 10.84
C GLY A 509 67.74 -10.15 10.80
N ALA A 510 67.61 -9.42 9.70
CA ALA A 510 66.58 -8.41 9.50
C ALA A 510 65.62 -8.84 8.39
N ASN A 511 64.34 -9.05 8.75
CA ASN A 511 63.26 -9.39 7.82
C ASN A 511 63.40 -10.76 7.11
N ASP A 512 64.25 -11.67 7.61
CA ASP A 512 64.51 -12.97 6.99
C ASP A 512 63.22 -13.75 6.62
N PHE A 513 62.20 -13.70 7.50
CA PHE A 513 60.91 -14.35 7.25
C PHE A 513 60.09 -13.69 6.14
N ASP A 514 60.10 -12.36 6.05
CA ASP A 514 59.43 -11.61 4.98
C ASP A 514 60.15 -11.81 3.64
N GLU A 515 61.48 -11.90 3.67
CA GLU A 515 62.31 -12.21 2.50
C GLU A 515 62.05 -13.62 1.99
N LEU A 516 61.91 -14.61 2.89
CA LEU A 516 61.53 -15.97 2.54
C LEU A 516 60.11 -16.03 1.97
N ASP A 517 59.16 -15.30 2.55
CA ASP A 517 57.82 -15.17 2.00
C ASP A 517 57.83 -14.53 0.61
N GLY A 518 58.61 -13.47 0.41
CA GLY A 518 58.79 -12.85 -0.90
C GLY A 518 59.41 -13.81 -1.91
N ARG A 519 60.38 -14.63 -1.46
CA ARG A 519 61.04 -15.61 -2.30
C ARG A 519 60.13 -16.76 -2.72
N LEU A 520 59.33 -17.25 -1.79
CA LEU A 520 58.35 -18.32 -2.03
C LEU A 520 57.06 -17.80 -2.69
N ASN A 521 56.93 -16.50 -2.91
CA ASN A 521 55.69 -15.85 -3.34
C ASN A 521 54.49 -16.13 -2.41
N MET A 522 54.77 -16.15 -1.10
CA MET A 522 53.81 -16.42 -0.03
C MET A 522 53.43 -15.18 0.79
N SER A 523 53.97 -13.99 0.48
CA SER A 523 53.71 -12.76 1.26
C SER A 523 52.23 -12.38 1.39
N ALA A 524 51.38 -12.81 0.45
CA ALA A 524 49.93 -12.54 0.48
C ALA A 524 49.11 -13.67 1.14
N PHE A 525 49.75 -14.73 1.62
CA PHE A 525 49.06 -15.90 2.16
C PHE A 525 48.66 -15.63 3.62
N ASN A 526 47.47 -16.06 4.01
CA ASN A 526 47.02 -16.00 5.40
C ASN A 526 47.81 -16.96 6.31
N ASP A 527 48.48 -17.94 5.70
CA ASP A 527 49.38 -18.92 6.31
C ASP A 527 50.81 -18.76 5.76
N SER A 528 51.27 -17.53 5.53
CA SER A 528 52.67 -17.28 5.10
C SER A 528 53.69 -17.83 6.11
N VAL A 529 54.94 -17.98 5.71
CA VAL A 529 56.03 -18.45 6.60
C VAL A 529 56.21 -17.48 7.75
N ASN A 530 56.20 -16.17 7.51
CA ASN A 530 56.32 -15.17 8.57
C ASN A 530 55.16 -15.29 9.58
N LEU A 531 53.91 -15.34 9.08
CA LEU A 531 52.73 -15.47 9.94
C LEU A 531 52.66 -16.82 10.68
N SER A 532 53.34 -17.85 10.19
CA SER A 532 53.38 -19.17 10.82
C SER A 532 54.44 -19.26 11.93
N TYR A 533 55.58 -18.58 11.77
CA TYR A 533 56.72 -18.67 12.69
C TYR A 533 56.84 -17.48 13.66
N THR A 534 56.15 -16.37 13.40
CA THR A 534 56.24 -15.16 14.21
C THR A 534 54.88 -14.62 14.63
N SER A 535 54.85 -13.94 15.78
CA SER A 535 53.70 -13.14 16.23
C SER A 535 54.20 -11.73 16.58
N GLY A 536 53.71 -10.72 15.84
CA GLY A 536 54.17 -9.34 15.98
C GLY A 536 55.64 -9.14 15.61
N GLY A 537 56.18 -9.98 14.71
CA GLY A 537 57.58 -9.98 14.27
C GLY A 537 58.55 -10.68 15.22
N ALA A 538 58.07 -11.23 16.35
CA ALA A 538 58.87 -12.04 17.26
C ALA A 538 58.63 -13.53 17.02
N ILE A 539 59.70 -14.33 16.98
CA ILE A 539 59.62 -15.79 16.80
C ILE A 539 58.82 -16.43 17.93
N GLU A 540 57.83 -17.24 17.60
CA GLU A 540 56.91 -17.83 18.59
C GLU A 540 57.52 -18.97 19.40
N ALA A 541 58.30 -19.84 18.75
CA ALA A 541 58.88 -21.01 19.38
C ALA A 541 60.27 -21.33 18.85
N LEU A 542 61.12 -21.85 19.75
CA LEU A 542 62.52 -22.16 19.49
C LEU A 542 62.82 -23.60 19.93
N LYS A 543 63.72 -24.29 19.22
CA LYS A 543 64.25 -25.61 19.59
C LYS A 543 65.73 -25.70 19.24
N ASN A 544 66.49 -26.46 20.02
CA ASN A 544 67.89 -26.72 19.70
C ASN A 544 68.02 -27.97 18.83
N PHE A 545 68.93 -27.94 17.88
CA PHE A 545 69.28 -29.07 17.02
C PHE A 545 70.79 -29.30 17.06
N THR A 546 71.21 -30.56 16.97
CA THR A 546 72.61 -30.91 16.70
C THR A 546 72.66 -31.42 15.27
N VAL A 547 73.30 -30.68 14.38
CA VAL A 547 73.37 -30.95 12.94
C VAL A 547 74.83 -31.17 12.55
N PHE A 548 75.17 -32.37 12.08
CA PHE A 548 76.53 -32.82 11.75
C PHE A 548 77.55 -32.47 12.84
N TRP A 549 77.22 -32.82 14.09
CA TRP A 549 78.01 -32.53 15.30
C TRP A 549 78.13 -31.05 15.70
N GLN A 550 77.49 -30.14 14.96
CA GLN A 550 77.41 -28.73 15.34
C GLN A 550 76.14 -28.44 16.12
N PHE A 551 76.26 -27.76 17.25
CA PHE A 551 75.11 -27.37 18.07
C PHE A 551 74.50 -26.07 17.53
N LYS A 552 73.25 -26.15 17.05
CA LYS A 552 72.47 -25.01 16.56
C LYS A 552 71.43 -24.64 17.62
N GLN A 553 71.69 -23.52 18.31
CA GLN A 553 70.87 -23.05 19.41
C GLN A 553 69.73 -22.15 18.89
N ASN A 554 68.54 -22.29 19.48
CA ASN A 554 67.40 -21.41 19.22
C ASN A 554 66.96 -21.39 17.74
N VAL A 555 66.81 -22.56 17.12
CA VAL A 555 66.21 -22.67 15.78
C VAL A 555 64.73 -22.32 15.86
N PRO A 556 64.21 -21.38 15.04
CA PRO A 556 62.77 -21.12 14.94
C PRO A 556 62.02 -22.37 14.54
N VAL A 557 60.95 -22.71 15.25
CA VAL A 557 60.15 -23.91 14.98
C VAL A 557 58.66 -23.65 15.06
N ILE A 558 57.89 -24.43 14.29
CA ILE A 558 56.44 -24.62 14.46
C ILE A 558 56.14 -26.09 14.80
N ASN A 559 54.98 -26.37 15.39
CA ASN A 559 54.50 -27.75 15.42
C ASN A 559 54.16 -28.17 13.98
N SER A 560 54.65 -29.32 13.53
CA SER A 560 54.41 -29.78 12.15
C SER A 560 52.92 -30.03 11.87
N THR A 561 52.16 -30.40 12.90
CA THR A 561 50.70 -30.45 12.86
C THR A 561 50.11 -30.10 14.24
N ASN A 562 49.36 -31.02 14.87
CA ASN A 562 48.75 -30.86 16.19
C ASN A 562 49.53 -31.56 17.32
N SER A 563 50.64 -32.26 17.00
CA SER A 563 51.50 -32.91 17.97
C SER A 563 52.70 -32.02 18.31
N SER A 564 53.03 -31.90 19.59
CA SER A 564 54.26 -31.23 20.04
C SER A 564 55.50 -32.13 19.91
N ALA A 565 55.32 -33.42 19.59
CA ALA A 565 56.41 -34.35 19.35
C ALA A 565 57.20 -34.00 18.08
N PHE A 566 56.49 -33.54 17.05
CA PHE A 566 57.07 -33.19 15.77
C PHE A 566 57.03 -31.69 15.57
N ARG A 567 58.21 -31.09 15.44
CA ARG A 567 58.38 -29.67 15.18
C ARG A 567 59.24 -29.48 13.94
N THR A 568 58.82 -28.57 13.08
CA THR A 568 59.56 -28.20 11.89
C THR A 568 60.32 -26.89 12.13
N GLY A 569 61.64 -26.93 12.00
CA GLY A 569 62.51 -25.77 12.04
C GLY A 569 63.01 -25.34 10.68
N ILE A 570 63.60 -24.14 10.63
CA ILE A 570 64.20 -23.56 9.42
C ILE A 570 65.67 -23.27 9.68
N LEU A 571 66.52 -23.67 8.73
CA LEU A 571 67.94 -23.35 8.63
C LEU A 571 68.21 -22.75 7.25
N TRP A 572 69.34 -22.06 7.09
CA TRP A 572 69.79 -21.56 5.78
C TRP A 572 71.26 -21.85 5.55
N ASP A 573 71.67 -21.98 4.29
CA ASP A 573 73.06 -22.20 3.91
C ASP A 573 73.82 -20.87 3.81
N SER A 574 74.71 -20.63 4.76
CA SER A 574 75.48 -19.38 4.80
C SER A 574 76.66 -19.30 3.83
N SER A 575 76.93 -20.36 3.07
CA SER A 575 78.04 -20.38 2.10
C SER A 575 77.77 -19.57 0.83
N ASP A 576 76.51 -19.22 0.56
CA ASP A 576 76.03 -18.61 -0.68
C ASP A 576 75.95 -17.06 -0.65
N SER A 577 77.00 -16.40 -0.14
CA SER A 577 77.34 -14.99 -0.42
C SER A 577 76.68 -13.83 0.37
N SER A 578 76.12 -14.05 1.56
CA SER A 578 75.72 -12.97 2.49
C SER A 578 75.96 -13.33 3.97
N PRO A 579 76.26 -12.37 4.86
CA PRO A 579 76.33 -12.62 6.31
C PRO A 579 74.97 -12.86 6.96
N GLU A 580 73.86 -12.64 6.26
CA GLU A 580 72.49 -12.91 6.71
C GLU A 580 71.64 -13.43 5.56
N PHE A 581 70.52 -14.09 5.86
CA PHE A 581 69.60 -14.52 4.82
C PHE A 581 69.04 -13.29 4.10
N ASP A 582 69.09 -13.28 2.77
CA ASP A 582 68.53 -12.22 1.92
C ASP A 582 67.68 -12.76 0.76
N GLY A 583 67.38 -14.06 0.81
CA GLY A 583 66.64 -14.79 -0.23
C GLY A 583 67.48 -15.29 -1.40
N SER A 584 68.79 -15.03 -1.44
CA SER A 584 69.69 -15.63 -2.43
C SER A 584 70.31 -16.97 -1.99
N GLN A 585 70.31 -17.26 -0.68
CA GLN A 585 70.84 -18.50 -0.11
C GLN A 585 69.82 -19.64 -0.12
N ASP A 586 70.30 -20.87 0.08
CA ASP A 586 69.46 -22.05 0.24
C ASP A 586 68.78 -22.15 1.61
N VAL A 587 67.53 -22.59 1.60
CA VAL A 587 66.73 -22.83 2.82
C VAL A 587 66.49 -24.32 3.00
N VAL A 588 66.66 -24.76 4.24
CA VAL A 588 66.49 -26.16 4.65
C VAL A 588 65.51 -26.22 5.81
N PHE A 589 64.44 -26.99 5.63
CA PHE A 589 63.52 -27.32 6.71
C PHE A 589 64.02 -28.56 7.45
N VAL A 590 63.95 -28.55 8.78
CA VAL A 590 64.50 -29.62 9.63
C VAL A 590 63.45 -30.15 10.61
N THR A 591 63.40 -31.46 10.82
CA THR A 591 62.71 -32.05 11.97
C THR A 591 63.56 -33.13 12.62
N ALA A 592 63.37 -33.34 13.91
CA ALA A 592 64.05 -34.42 14.64
C ALA A 592 63.27 -35.72 14.44
N VAL A 593 63.99 -36.82 14.22
CA VAL A 593 63.42 -38.15 14.23
C VAL A 593 63.06 -38.53 15.67
N ASN A 594 61.81 -38.91 15.89
CA ASN A 594 61.33 -39.49 17.15
C ASN A 594 60.59 -40.79 16.84
N GLU A 595 61.28 -41.92 17.04
CA GLU A 595 60.78 -43.22 16.60
C GLU A 595 59.45 -43.62 17.22
N ASN A 596 58.53 -44.08 16.36
CA ASN A 596 57.24 -44.63 16.75
C ASN A 596 56.43 -43.72 17.71
N VAL A 597 56.50 -42.40 17.49
CA VAL A 597 55.77 -41.42 18.32
C VAL A 597 54.43 -41.05 17.67
N PRO A 598 53.34 -40.87 18.45
CA PRO A 598 52.07 -40.41 17.91
C PRO A 598 52.13 -39.00 17.30
N GLY A 599 51.72 -38.89 16.04
CA GLY A 599 51.45 -37.63 15.34
C GLY A 599 49.99 -37.55 14.87
N ARG A 600 49.69 -36.61 13.96
CA ARG A 600 48.31 -36.39 13.46
C ARG A 600 47.73 -37.57 12.71
N TYR A 601 48.55 -38.33 11.99
CA TYR A 601 48.10 -39.37 11.04
C TYR A 601 48.36 -40.80 11.52
N GLY A 602 48.81 -40.99 12.77
CA GLY A 602 49.19 -42.29 13.32
C GLY A 602 50.48 -42.20 14.12
N SER A 603 51.16 -43.33 14.31
CA SER A 603 52.50 -43.40 14.88
C SER A 603 53.54 -43.60 13.78
N TYR A 604 54.60 -42.80 13.82
CA TYR A 604 55.68 -42.79 12.84
C TYR A 604 56.93 -42.13 13.43
N ASP A 605 58.02 -42.10 12.68
CA ASP A 605 59.32 -41.63 13.17
C ASP A 605 59.57 -40.15 12.90
N PHE A 606 58.94 -39.57 11.87
CA PHE A 606 59.02 -38.13 11.60
C PHE A 606 57.71 -37.57 11.07
N GLU A 607 57.53 -36.26 11.27
CA GLU A 607 56.53 -35.44 10.60
C GLU A 607 57.08 -34.03 10.40
N ILE A 608 57.04 -33.55 9.17
CA ILE A 608 57.56 -32.25 8.77
C ILE A 608 56.55 -31.51 7.91
N GLN A 609 56.36 -30.23 8.18
CA GLN A 609 55.48 -29.34 7.45
C GLN A 609 56.31 -28.33 6.67
N VAL A 610 56.22 -28.36 5.35
CA VAL A 610 57.03 -27.49 4.47
C VAL A 610 56.13 -26.70 3.52
N PRO A 611 56.55 -25.51 3.09
CA PRO A 611 55.80 -24.75 2.10
C PRO A 611 55.67 -25.54 0.80
N VAL A 612 54.49 -25.53 0.19
CA VAL A 612 54.23 -26.17 -1.10
C VAL A 612 55.14 -25.57 -2.19
N LEU A 613 55.36 -24.25 -2.11
CA LEU A 613 56.17 -23.50 -3.06
C LEU A 613 57.68 -23.66 -2.86
N LEU A 614 58.14 -24.36 -1.80
CA LEU A 614 59.55 -24.67 -1.58
C LEU A 614 60.18 -25.44 -2.75
N ARG A 615 59.38 -26.25 -3.46
CA ARG A 615 59.84 -26.99 -4.65
C ARG A 615 60.22 -26.08 -5.83
N ARG A 616 59.89 -24.78 -5.78
CA ARG A 616 60.19 -23.74 -6.79
C ARG A 616 60.99 -22.58 -6.19
N TYR A 617 61.71 -22.83 -5.10
CA TYR A 617 62.43 -21.82 -4.36
C TYR A 617 63.40 -21.02 -5.25
N LEU A 618 64.01 -21.64 -6.27
CA LEU A 618 64.63 -20.92 -7.39
C LEU A 618 64.03 -21.28 -8.78
N PRO A 619 64.02 -20.34 -9.74
CA PRO A 619 63.36 -20.51 -11.06
C PRO A 619 63.89 -21.64 -11.95
N SER A 620 65.09 -22.17 -11.69
CA SER A 620 65.74 -23.21 -12.52
C SER A 620 65.73 -24.62 -11.89
N GLY A 621 65.01 -24.81 -10.78
CA GLY A 621 64.94 -26.07 -10.05
C GLY A 621 64.08 -27.15 -10.72
N ALA A 622 64.20 -28.39 -10.22
CA ALA A 622 63.49 -29.56 -10.75
C ALA A 622 62.00 -29.64 -10.35
N ASN A 623 61.42 -28.58 -9.78
CA ASN A 623 60.04 -28.54 -9.25
C ASN A 623 59.73 -29.71 -8.28
N THR A 624 60.72 -30.13 -7.49
CA THR A 624 60.67 -31.30 -6.61
C THR A 624 61.38 -31.00 -5.28
N LEU A 625 61.09 -31.80 -4.25
CA LEU A 625 61.74 -31.73 -2.94
C LEU A 625 62.62 -32.96 -2.72
N SER A 626 63.78 -32.74 -2.13
CA SER A 626 64.70 -33.80 -1.70
C SER A 626 64.64 -33.93 -0.18
N PHE A 627 64.61 -35.18 0.28
CA PHE A 627 64.66 -35.54 1.69
C PHE A 627 66.04 -36.08 2.02
N TYR A 628 66.66 -35.54 3.04
CA TYR A 628 67.98 -35.96 3.53
C TYR A 628 67.84 -36.43 4.96
N ILE A 629 68.50 -37.52 5.29
CA ILE A 629 68.56 -38.06 6.64
C ILE A 629 70.00 -37.97 7.12
N GLU A 630 70.19 -37.33 8.27
CA GLU A 630 71.47 -37.39 8.96
C GLU A 630 71.69 -38.82 9.48
N MET A 631 72.92 -39.30 9.39
CA MET A 631 73.31 -40.61 9.91
C MET A 631 74.32 -40.36 11.02
N VAL A 632 73.92 -40.59 12.27
CA VAL A 632 74.69 -40.27 13.49
C VAL A 632 75.33 -41.51 14.07
#